data_AF-A0A2M9CV49-F1
#
_entry.id   AF-A0A2M9CV49-F1
#
_cell.length_a   1.000
_cell.length_b   1.000
_cell.length_c   1.000
_cell.angle_alpha   90.00
_cell.angle_beta   90.00
_cell.angle_gamma   90.00
#
_symmetry.space_group_name_H-M   'P 1'
#
loop_
_entity.id
_entity.type
_entity.pdbx_description
1 polymer ?
#
loop_
_entity_poly.entity_id
_entity_poly.type
_entity_poly.pdbx_seq_one_letter_code
_entity_poly.pdbx_strand_id
1 'polypeptide(L)'
;MQKIITISFLLIALQACSKIDDHFAVPQQPTVQTETTPISQFTGYAQGNAVHLSFTYTGDLSQVAAFRIYSGTDSHQLCAIGELQITTNNSHFEFVDNNPKGDPTYYLIGILGQNGQITYANIILPVHLHAQHS
;
A
#
# COMPACT_ATOMS: atom_id res chain seq x y z
N MET A 1 49.12 12.00 -30.76
CA MET A 1 48.00 12.93 -30.50
C MET A 1 46.77 12.12 -30.13
N GLN A 2 46.07 12.58 -29.09
CA GLN A 2 44.79 12.15 -28.50
C GLN A 2 44.31 10.70 -28.68
N LYS A 3 44.50 9.95 -27.59
CA LYS A 3 43.64 8.86 -27.13
C LYS A 3 42.38 9.45 -26.47
N ILE A 4 41.31 8.67 -26.45
CA ILE A 4 40.33 8.43 -25.38
C ILE A 4 38.97 8.17 -26.04
N ILE A 5 38.44 6.97 -25.89
CA ILE A 5 37.02 6.80 -25.56
C ILE A 5 36.95 5.68 -24.52
N THR A 6 36.74 6.09 -23.27
CA THR A 6 36.38 5.22 -22.16
C THR A 6 34.87 4.98 -22.26
N ILE A 7 34.43 3.73 -22.44
CA ILE A 7 33.02 3.37 -22.27
C ILE A 7 32.93 2.50 -21.03
N SER A 8 32.53 3.13 -19.93
CA SER A 8 32.13 2.46 -18.70
C SER A 8 30.82 1.73 -18.95
N PHE A 9 30.86 0.41 -19.10
CA PHE A 9 29.67 -0.43 -18.98
C PHE A 9 29.41 -0.68 -17.50
N LEU A 10 28.65 0.24 -16.89
CA LEU A 10 28.00 0.03 -15.61
C LEU A 10 26.74 -0.82 -15.85
N LEU A 11 26.87 -2.15 -15.78
CA LEU A 11 25.70 -3.04 -15.80
C LEU A 11 25.08 -3.11 -14.40
N ILE A 12 24.25 -2.10 -14.15
CA ILE A 12 22.94 -2.13 -13.50
C ILE A 12 22.68 -3.38 -12.65
N ALA A 13 22.71 -3.19 -11.33
CA ALA A 13 22.14 -4.12 -10.38
C ALA A 13 20.64 -4.31 -10.69
N LEU A 14 20.23 -5.56 -10.89
CA LEU A 14 18.84 -5.98 -11.02
C LEU A 14 18.09 -5.62 -9.72
N GLN A 15 17.46 -4.44 -9.70
CA GLN A 15 16.47 -4.09 -8.67
C GLN A 15 15.17 -4.82 -9.02
N ALA A 16 14.84 -5.84 -8.23
CA ALA A 16 13.58 -6.54 -8.34
C ALA A 16 12.45 -5.72 -7.71
N CYS A 17 11.78 -4.88 -8.51
CA CYS A 17 10.32 -4.77 -8.47
C CYS A 17 9.84 -5.56 -9.69
N SER A 18 9.23 -6.72 -9.49
CA SER A 18 8.85 -7.58 -10.61
C SER A 18 7.83 -6.86 -11.50
N LYS A 19 8.26 -6.51 -12.72
CA LYS A 19 7.48 -6.18 -13.92
C LYS A 19 5.99 -5.90 -13.64
N ILE A 20 5.73 -4.64 -13.28
CA ILE A 20 4.52 -3.79 -13.43
C ILE A 20 4.56 -2.88 -12.20
N ASP A 21 5.52 -1.95 -12.17
CA ASP A 21 5.57 -0.90 -11.16
C ASP A 21 6.10 0.35 -11.86
N ASP A 22 5.23 0.99 -12.63
CA ASP A 22 5.47 2.37 -13.05
C ASP A 22 5.51 3.26 -11.80
N HIS A 23 6.71 3.73 -11.49
CA HIS A 23 6.96 5.13 -11.15
C HIS A 23 6.35 5.73 -9.88
N PHE A 24 6.11 5.01 -8.78
CA PHE A 24 5.96 5.70 -7.48
C PHE A 24 6.64 4.93 -6.36
N ALA A 25 7.97 5.06 -6.27
CA ALA A 25 8.64 4.91 -4.99
C ALA A 25 7.99 5.92 -4.04
N VAL A 26 7.22 5.42 -3.06
CA VAL A 26 6.67 6.24 -1.99
C VAL A 26 7.85 7.01 -1.37
N PRO A 27 7.78 8.35 -1.25
CA PRO A 27 8.88 9.11 -0.66
C PRO A 27 9.19 8.55 0.73
N GLN A 28 10.49 8.48 1.03
CA GLN A 28 11.05 7.92 2.26
C GLN A 28 10.27 8.40 3.48
N GLN A 29 9.69 7.43 4.17
CA GLN A 29 8.98 7.53 5.43
C GLN A 29 7.79 8.52 5.38
N PRO A 30 6.54 8.01 5.35
CA PRO A 30 5.39 8.85 5.67
C PRO A 30 5.71 9.56 7.00
N THR A 31 5.74 10.89 6.99
CA THR A 31 5.66 11.64 8.25
C THR A 31 4.33 11.22 8.86
N VAL A 32 4.39 10.30 9.82
CA VAL A 32 3.23 9.88 10.60
C VAL A 32 2.77 11.12 11.33
N GLN A 33 1.81 11.84 10.75
CA GLN A 33 1.12 12.89 11.46
C GLN A 33 0.41 12.21 12.62
N THR A 34 0.80 12.61 13.83
CA THR A 34 0.33 12.08 15.12
C THR A 34 -1.13 12.41 15.42
N GLU A 35 -1.86 12.99 14.46
CA GLU A 35 -3.31 13.04 14.51
C GLU A 35 -3.85 11.64 14.17
N THR A 36 -4.73 11.11 15.01
CA THR A 36 -5.45 9.87 14.74
C THR A 36 -6.05 9.96 13.35
N THR A 37 -5.49 9.21 12.41
CA THR A 37 -6.03 9.18 11.06
C THR A 37 -7.44 8.58 11.13
N PRO A 38 -8.39 9.06 10.31
CA PRO A 38 -9.80 8.68 10.39
C PRO A 38 -10.07 7.28 9.85
N ILE A 39 -9.20 6.31 10.17
CA ILE A 39 -9.34 4.88 9.86
C ILE A 39 -9.40 4.13 11.18
N SER A 40 -10.45 3.34 11.36
CA SER A 40 -10.68 2.50 12.52
C SER A 40 -11.03 1.09 12.08
N GLN A 41 -10.90 0.12 13.00
CA GLN A 41 -11.25 -1.28 12.75
C GLN A 41 -10.57 -1.88 11.50
N PHE A 42 -9.35 -1.44 11.19
CA PHE A 42 -8.60 -2.00 10.06
C PHE A 42 -8.19 -3.43 10.39
N THR A 43 -8.84 -4.39 9.75
CA THR A 43 -8.69 -5.82 9.98
C THR A 43 -8.51 -6.55 8.66
N GLY A 44 -7.99 -7.76 8.73
CA GLY A 44 -7.81 -8.60 7.55
C GLY A 44 -7.65 -10.06 7.91
N TYR A 45 -8.10 -10.93 7.02
CA TYR A 45 -8.00 -12.37 7.17
C TYR A 45 -7.68 -13.04 5.83
N ALA A 46 -6.96 -14.15 5.89
CA ALA A 46 -6.70 -14.97 4.72
C ALA A 46 -7.86 -15.92 4.47
N GLN A 47 -8.24 -16.08 3.19
CA GLN A 47 -9.20 -17.07 2.73
C GLN A 47 -8.67 -17.69 1.44
N GLY A 48 -8.20 -18.93 1.52
CA GLY A 48 -7.44 -19.54 0.42
C GLY A 48 -6.15 -18.78 0.16
N ASN A 49 -5.93 -18.37 -1.09
CA ASN A 49 -4.75 -17.59 -1.49
C ASN A 49 -5.01 -16.07 -1.54
N ALA A 50 -6.16 -15.61 -1.03
CA ALA A 50 -6.53 -14.22 -1.00
C ALA A 50 -6.53 -13.67 0.43
N VAL A 51 -6.30 -12.36 0.56
CA VAL A 51 -6.49 -11.61 1.81
C VAL A 51 -7.69 -10.69 1.65
N HIS A 52 -8.64 -10.81 2.57
CA HIS A 52 -9.79 -9.92 2.68
C HIS A 52 -9.48 -8.87 3.73
N LEU A 53 -9.56 -7.61 3.34
CA LEU A 53 -9.34 -6.44 4.20
C LEU A 53 -10.67 -5.74 4.45
N SER A 54 -10.84 -5.23 5.67
CA SER A 54 -12.00 -4.46 6.07
C SER A 54 -11.57 -3.30 6.95
N PHE A 55 -12.16 -2.12 6.75
CA PHE A 55 -11.89 -0.94 7.57
C PHE A 55 -13.09 0.03 7.59
N THR A 56 -13.11 0.89 8.62
CA THR A 56 -14.13 1.92 8.80
C THR A 56 -13.49 3.30 8.76
N TYR A 57 -13.97 4.16 7.86
CA TYR A 57 -13.57 5.57 7.78
C TYR A 57 -14.48 6.45 8.64
N THR A 58 -13.90 7.26 9.53
CA THR A 58 -14.65 8.09 10.51
C THR A 58 -14.62 9.59 10.20
N GLY A 59 -13.99 9.99 9.10
CA GLY A 59 -13.88 11.38 8.67
C GLY A 59 -15.01 11.81 7.73
N ASP A 60 -14.86 13.00 7.15
CA ASP A 60 -15.78 13.53 6.14
C ASP A 60 -15.46 12.97 4.75
N LEU A 61 -16.33 12.07 4.26
CA LEU A 61 -16.19 11.44 2.94
C LEU A 61 -16.25 12.45 1.78
N SER A 62 -16.84 13.65 1.96
CA SER A 62 -16.89 14.66 0.91
C SER A 62 -15.49 15.18 0.50
N GLN A 63 -14.50 15.01 1.40
CA GLN A 63 -13.11 15.39 1.17
C GLN A 63 -12.27 14.27 0.54
N VAL A 64 -12.83 13.06 0.43
CA VAL A 64 -12.13 11.86 -0.04
C VAL A 64 -12.51 11.57 -1.49
N ALA A 65 -11.50 11.38 -2.34
CA ALA A 65 -11.68 10.91 -3.72
C ALA A 65 -11.68 9.38 -3.79
N ALA A 66 -10.72 8.75 -3.11
CA ALA A 66 -10.59 7.29 -3.07
C ALA A 66 -9.78 6.82 -1.84
N PHE A 67 -9.89 5.54 -1.50
CA PHE A 67 -8.91 4.87 -0.66
C PHE A 67 -7.94 4.08 -1.51
N ARG A 68 -6.64 4.31 -1.37
CA ARG A 68 -5.60 3.54 -2.05
C ARG A 68 -5.04 2.49 -1.10
N ILE A 69 -4.95 1.25 -1.57
CA ILE A 69 -4.47 0.11 -0.78
C ILE A 69 -3.01 -0.15 -1.15
N TYR A 70 -2.17 -0.31 -0.15
CA TYR A 70 -0.76 -0.63 -0.31
C TYR A 70 -0.44 -1.97 0.32
N SER A 71 0.46 -2.74 -0.31
CA SER A 71 0.97 -3.98 0.27
C SER A 71 2.45 -4.24 -0.01
N GLY A 72 3.07 -5.02 0.86
CA GLY A 72 4.48 -5.42 0.77
C GLY A 72 4.84 -6.60 1.68
N THR A 73 6.04 -7.14 1.49
CA THR A 73 6.66 -8.15 2.36
C THR A 73 7.44 -7.53 3.54
N ASP A 74 7.65 -6.21 3.49
CA ASP A 74 8.29 -5.41 4.54
C ASP A 74 7.38 -4.20 4.84
N SER A 75 7.09 -3.97 6.12
CA SER A 75 6.27 -2.83 6.57
C SER A 75 6.83 -1.47 6.17
N HIS A 76 8.13 -1.37 5.85
CA HIS A 76 8.79 -0.13 5.45
C HIS A 76 8.80 0.09 3.93
N GLN A 77 8.41 -0.92 3.14
CA GLN A 77 8.44 -0.89 1.68
C GLN A 77 7.12 -1.45 1.12
N LEU A 78 6.15 -0.57 0.94
CA LEU A 78 4.82 -0.91 0.44
C LEU A 78 4.59 -0.28 -0.93
N CYS A 79 3.96 -1.02 -1.84
CA CYS A 79 3.53 -0.50 -3.15
C CYS A 79 2.01 -0.51 -3.24
N ALA A 80 1.44 0.43 -3.99
CA ALA A 80 0.01 0.47 -4.25
C ALA A 80 -0.43 -0.79 -5.02
N ILE A 81 -1.54 -1.39 -4.62
CA ILE A 81 -2.12 -2.59 -5.25
C ILE A 81 -3.54 -2.40 -5.74
N GLY A 82 -4.20 -1.29 -5.38
CA GLY A 82 -5.55 -0.99 -5.82
C GLY A 82 -6.12 0.28 -5.21
N GLU A 83 -7.31 0.65 -5.69
CA GLU A 83 -8.07 1.80 -5.19
C GLU A 83 -9.55 1.43 -5.03
N LEU A 84 -10.17 1.94 -3.97
CA LEU A 84 -11.61 1.92 -3.72
C LEU A 84 -12.16 3.33 -3.96
N GLN A 85 -13.01 3.46 -4.97
CA GLN A 85 -13.69 4.73 -5.28
C GLN A 85 -14.84 4.96 -4.30
N ILE A 86 -15.04 6.23 -3.89
CA ILE A 86 -16.15 6.59 -3.01
C ILE A 86 -17.42 6.72 -3.85
N THR A 87 -18.23 5.67 -3.88
CA THR A 87 -19.50 5.63 -4.64
C THR A 87 -20.73 5.68 -3.75
N THR A 88 -20.54 5.67 -2.43
CA THR A 88 -21.64 5.63 -1.44
C THR A 88 -21.29 6.50 -0.24
N ASN A 89 -22.30 6.83 0.57
CA ASN A 89 -22.11 7.46 1.88
C ASN A 89 -21.81 6.43 2.99
N ASN A 90 -21.44 5.20 2.62
CA ASN A 90 -21.06 4.18 3.59
C ASN A 90 -19.68 4.50 4.16
N SER A 91 -19.50 4.33 5.47
CA SER A 91 -18.22 4.48 6.16
C SER A 91 -17.42 3.18 6.20
N HIS A 92 -18.02 2.04 5.84
CA HIS A 92 -17.38 0.73 5.88
C HIS A 92 -16.92 0.28 4.48
N PHE A 93 -15.70 -0.22 4.39
CA PHE A 93 -15.05 -0.55 3.13
C PHE A 93 -14.35 -1.91 3.22
N GLU A 94 -14.40 -2.63 2.10
CA GLU A 94 -13.78 -3.94 1.94
C GLU A 94 -12.89 -3.97 0.69
N PHE A 95 -11.79 -4.71 0.75
CA PHE A 95 -10.89 -4.94 -0.38
C PHE A 95 -10.40 -6.39 -0.37
N VAL A 96 -10.29 -7.01 -1.55
CA VAL A 96 -9.75 -8.36 -1.68
C VAL A 96 -8.44 -8.31 -2.47
N ASP A 97 -7.36 -8.68 -1.81
CA ASP A 97 -6.05 -8.91 -2.43
C ASP A 97 -5.96 -10.37 -2.87
N ASN A 98 -6.05 -10.62 -4.17
CA ASN A 98 -5.95 -11.96 -4.75
C ASN A 98 -4.49 -12.42 -4.98
N ASN A 99 -3.51 -11.55 -4.75
CA ASN A 99 -2.09 -11.87 -4.94
C ASN A 99 -1.23 -11.27 -3.81
N PRO A 100 -1.43 -11.72 -2.56
CA PRO A 100 -0.68 -11.26 -1.41
C PRO A 100 0.83 -11.52 -1.60
N LYS A 101 1.66 -10.54 -1.23
CA LYS A 101 3.08 -10.49 -1.60
C LYS A 101 3.99 -11.37 -0.73
N GLY A 102 3.50 -11.90 0.40
CA GLY A 102 4.26 -12.79 1.29
C GLY A 102 3.48 -13.29 2.51
N ASP A 103 4.18 -13.87 3.47
CA ASP A 103 3.60 -14.32 4.75
C ASP A 103 4.53 -13.91 5.92
N PRO A 104 4.14 -12.91 6.75
CA PRO A 104 2.94 -12.10 6.60
C PRO A 104 3.02 -11.16 5.38
N THR A 105 1.87 -10.80 4.81
CA THR A 105 1.75 -9.62 3.95
C THR A 105 1.37 -8.42 4.81
N TYR A 106 2.06 -7.29 4.63
CA TYR A 106 1.77 -6.03 5.32
C TYR A 106 0.88 -5.14 4.46
N TYR A 107 -0.10 -4.49 5.08
CA TYR A 107 -1.06 -3.61 4.41
C TYR A 107 -1.13 -2.23 5.05
N LEU A 108 -1.37 -1.22 4.22
CA LEU A 108 -1.59 0.17 4.63
C LEU A 108 -2.69 0.80 3.79
N ILE A 109 -3.51 1.64 4.41
CA ILE A 109 -4.54 2.44 3.73
C ILE A 109 -4.02 3.87 3.53
N GLY A 110 -4.05 4.35 2.29
CA GLY A 110 -3.91 5.76 1.94
C GLY A 110 -5.27 6.39 1.64
N ILE A 111 -5.50 7.58 2.14
CA ILE A 111 -6.70 8.39 1.90
C ILE A 111 -6.32 9.42 0.83
N LEU A 112 -6.82 9.25 -0.39
CA LEU A 112 -6.62 10.21 -1.47
C LEU A 112 -7.69 11.30 -1.36
N GLY A 113 -7.28 12.53 -1.06
CA GLY A 113 -8.16 13.68 -1.01
C GLY A 113 -8.57 14.18 -2.41
N GLN A 114 -9.67 14.94 -2.48
CA GLN A 114 -10.13 15.59 -3.72
C GLN A 114 -9.11 16.56 -4.32
N ASN A 115 -8.14 17.02 -3.52
CA ASN A 115 -7.02 17.86 -3.94
C ASN A 115 -5.80 17.07 -4.46
N GLY A 116 -5.90 15.74 -4.55
CA GLY A 116 -4.83 14.84 -4.99
C GLY A 116 -3.76 14.53 -3.92
N GLN A 117 -3.87 15.07 -2.71
CA GLN A 117 -2.96 14.75 -1.61
C GLN A 117 -3.32 13.41 -0.98
N ILE A 118 -2.30 12.66 -0.54
CA ILE A 118 -2.48 11.39 0.15
C ILE A 118 -2.11 11.54 1.61
N THR A 119 -3.05 11.17 2.48
CA THR A 119 -2.80 11.00 3.92
C THR A 119 -2.80 9.51 4.25
N TYR A 120 -1.79 9.03 4.98
CA TYR A 120 -1.68 7.60 5.29
C TYR A 120 -2.31 7.29 6.63
N ALA A 121 -2.96 6.13 6.74
CA ALA A 121 -3.38 5.58 8.02
C ALA A 121 -2.17 5.38 8.94
N ASN A 122 -2.39 5.48 10.25
CA ASN A 122 -1.35 5.27 11.27
C ASN A 122 -1.18 3.79 11.66
N ILE A 123 -1.89 2.87 10.99
CA ILE A 123 -1.87 1.43 11.26
C ILE A 123 -1.34 0.72 10.02
N ILE A 124 -0.27 -0.06 10.20
CA ILE A 124 0.17 -1.07 9.24
C ILE A 124 -0.31 -2.42 9.76
N LEU A 125 -1.08 -3.13 8.94
CA LEU A 125 -1.70 -4.40 9.31
C LEU A 125 -0.90 -5.58 8.73
N PRO A 126 -0.29 -6.45 9.55
CA PRO A 126 0.22 -7.73 9.10
C PRO A 126 -0.91 -8.77 9.01
N VAL A 127 -0.97 -9.52 7.91
CA VAL A 127 -1.89 -10.65 7.74
C VAL A 127 -1.10 -11.89 7.34
N HIS A 128 -1.31 -12.98 8.07
CA HIS A 128 -0.70 -14.28 7.78
C HIS A 128 -1.60 -15.11 6.87
N LEU A 129 -1.02 -15.69 5.81
CA LEU A 129 -1.76 -16.54 4.87
C LEU A 129 -2.04 -17.92 5.45
N HIS A 130 -1.14 -18.40 6.31
CA HIS A 130 -1.27 -19.67 7.01
C HIS A 130 -1.31 -19.39 8.52
N ALA A 131 -2.44 -18.86 9.01
CA ALA A 131 -2.67 -18.90 10.45
C ALA A 131 -2.64 -20.38 10.87
N GLN A 132 -1.62 -20.80 11.62
CA GLN A 132 -1.61 -22.13 12.22
C GLN A 132 -2.82 -22.21 13.15
N HIS A 133 -3.82 -22.99 12.75
CA HIS A 133 -4.81 -23.50 13.68
C HIS A 133 -4.03 -24.26 14.77
N SER A 134 -3.99 -23.69 15.97
CA SER A 134 -3.58 -24.38 17.18
C SER A 134 -4.80 -24.87 17.93
#